data_AF-D8V3J5-F1
#
_entry.id   AF-D8V3J5-F1
#
_cell.length_a   1.000
_cell.length_b   1.000
_cell.length_c   1.000
_cell.angle_alpha   90.00
_cell.angle_beta   90.00
_cell.angle_gamma   90.00
#
_symmetry.space_group_name_H-M   'P 1'
#
loop_
_entity.id
_entity.type
_entity.pdbx_description
1 polymer ?
#
loop_
_entity_poly.entity_id
_entity_poly.type
_entity_poly.pdbx_seq_one_letter_code
_entity_poly.pdbx_strand_id
1 'polypeptide(L)'
;GWCSVNWRVYAQRLSRFIDQTNIEVLHFGPYQPGWPDSLPRGGSMFEHRRHQRMPAAPSFRCQFDAVVSFLREAVYDPDVLAIKQTIYRTGSQSVLMELLLEAVRRG
;
A
#
# COMPACT_ATOMS: atom_id res chain seq x y z
N GLY A 1 6.09 -41.44 12.54
CA GLY A 1 5.59 -40.57 11.46
C GLY A 1 5.77 -39.12 11.84
N TRP A 2 7.01 -38.64 11.80
CA TRP A 2 7.38 -37.26 12.17
C TRP A 2 7.67 -36.47 10.90
N CYS A 3 6.75 -35.62 10.47
CA CYS A 3 7.06 -34.42 9.68
C CYS A 3 5.80 -33.53 9.59
N SER A 4 5.44 -32.87 10.68
CA SER A 4 4.67 -31.64 10.61
C SER A 4 5.57 -30.54 11.15
N VAL A 5 6.40 -30.01 10.26
CA VAL A 5 7.49 -29.09 10.59
C VAL A 5 6.91 -27.73 10.97
N ASN A 6 7.23 -27.30 12.18
CA ASN A 6 6.81 -26.06 12.82
C ASN A 6 7.52 -24.81 12.24
N TRP A 7 7.59 -24.72 10.91
CA TRP A 7 8.42 -23.75 10.17
C TRP A 7 8.11 -22.29 10.52
N ARG A 8 6.86 -21.98 10.85
CA ARG A 8 6.43 -20.63 11.25
C ARG A 8 7.06 -20.18 12.55
N VAL A 9 7.21 -21.09 13.52
CA VAL A 9 7.83 -20.79 14.82
C VAL A 9 9.33 -20.61 14.67
N TYR A 10 9.98 -21.41 13.81
CA TYR A 10 11.40 -21.24 13.50
C TYR A 10 11.67 -19.92 12.80
N ALA A 11 10.84 -19.52 11.82
CA ALA A 11 10.99 -18.24 11.12
C ALA A 11 10.83 -17.03 12.07
N GLN A 12 9.83 -17.06 12.96
CA GLN A 12 9.62 -15.98 13.94
C GLN A 12 10.73 -15.89 15.01
N ARG A 13 11.36 -17.02 15.34
CA ARG A 13 12.52 -17.03 16.25
C ARG A 13 13.75 -16.50 15.56
N LEU A 14 14.01 -16.91 14.32
CA LEU A 14 15.14 -16.46 13.53
C LEU A 14 15.08 -14.94 13.29
N SER A 15 13.90 -14.39 12.95
CA SER A 15 13.74 -12.94 12.74
C SER A 15 14.10 -12.14 14.00
N ARG A 16 13.65 -12.61 15.18
CA ARG A 16 13.99 -11.99 16.46
C ARG A 16 15.48 -12.02 16.77
N PHE A 17 16.18 -13.09 16.42
CA PHE A 17 17.63 -13.18 16.60
C PHE A 17 18.39 -12.20 15.68
N ILE A 18 17.89 -12.01 14.45
CA ILE A 18 18.45 -11.03 13.50
C ILE A 18 18.24 -9.60 14.03
N ASP A 19 17.05 -9.30 14.56
CA ASP A 19 16.76 -7.97 15.12
C ASP A 19 17.60 -7.66 16.39
N GLN A 20 17.91 -8.69 17.19
CA GLN A 20 18.69 -8.54 18.44
C GLN A 20 20.20 -8.38 18.22
N THR A 21 20.72 -8.82 17.09
CA THR A 21 22.17 -8.78 16.85
C THR A 21 22.67 -7.40 16.49
N ASN A 22 21.83 -6.47 16.03
CA ASN A 22 22.12 -5.03 15.78
C ASN A 22 23.51 -4.77 15.15
N ILE A 23 23.99 -5.68 14.31
CA ILE A 23 25.24 -5.54 13.57
C ILE A 23 24.88 -4.79 12.29
N GLU A 24 25.06 -3.46 12.26
CA GLU A 24 24.59 -2.59 11.16
C GLU A 24 24.97 -3.09 9.76
N VAL A 25 26.15 -3.72 9.59
CA VAL A 25 26.60 -4.27 8.30
C VAL A 25 25.80 -5.47 7.79
N LEU A 26 24.96 -6.08 8.64
CA LEU A 26 24.07 -7.20 8.28
C LEU A 26 22.63 -6.76 8.06
N HIS A 27 22.30 -5.48 8.30
CA HIS A 27 20.97 -4.94 7.99
C HIS A 27 20.98 -4.34 6.58
N PHE A 28 19.90 -4.58 5.83
CA PHE A 28 19.64 -3.79 4.64
C PHE A 28 19.38 -2.34 5.05
N GLY A 29 19.95 -1.39 4.31
CA GLY A 29 19.61 0.02 4.49
C GLY A 29 18.10 0.25 4.38
N PRO A 30 17.55 1.26 5.08
CA PRO A 30 16.12 1.50 5.11
C PRO A 30 15.59 1.65 3.68
N TYR A 31 14.62 0.80 3.33
CA TYR A 31 13.97 0.87 2.04
C TYR A 31 13.09 2.11 1.98
N GLN A 32 13.40 3.04 1.08
CA GLN A 32 12.57 4.23 0.82
C GLN A 32 11.69 3.97 -0.41
N PRO A 33 10.39 3.63 -0.24
CA PRO A 33 9.47 3.60 -1.36
C PRO A 33 9.35 5.01 -1.95
N GLY A 34 9.36 5.12 -3.27
CA GLY A 34 9.29 6.38 -3.98
C GLY A 34 7.90 6.64 -4.57
N TRP A 35 7.70 7.85 -5.05
CA TRP A 35 6.57 8.13 -5.93
C TRP A 35 6.82 7.46 -7.30
N PRO A 36 5.84 6.76 -7.89
CA PRO A 36 6.04 6.13 -9.20
C PRO A 36 6.30 7.18 -10.28
N ASP A 37 7.33 6.99 -11.12
CA ASP A 37 7.65 7.95 -12.19
C ASP A 37 6.54 8.05 -13.24
N SER A 38 5.73 7.00 -13.38
CA SER A 38 4.56 6.94 -14.25
C SER A 38 3.31 7.59 -13.63
N LEU A 39 3.42 8.29 -12.49
CA LEU A 39 2.30 9.01 -11.90
C LEU A 39 2.65 10.49 -11.76
N PRO A 40 1.70 11.39 -12.08
CA PRO A 40 1.92 12.80 -11.89
C PRO A 40 2.12 13.08 -10.39
N ARG A 41 3.14 13.87 -10.04
CA ARG A 41 3.31 14.39 -8.67
C ARG A 41 2.33 15.53 -8.36
N GLY A 42 1.63 16.04 -9.37
CA GLY A 42 0.58 17.04 -9.26
C GLY A 42 -0.30 17.06 -10.53
N GLY A 43 -1.57 17.38 -10.37
CA GLY A 43 -2.60 17.26 -11.41
C GLY A 43 -3.51 16.05 -11.18
N SER A 44 -4.53 15.90 -12.03
CA SER A 44 -5.53 14.85 -11.88
C SER A 44 -4.98 13.47 -12.28
N MET A 45 -5.03 12.51 -11.36
CA MET A 45 -4.69 11.12 -11.67
C MET A 45 -5.68 10.50 -12.65
N PHE A 46 -6.93 10.98 -12.68
CA PHE A 46 -7.93 10.54 -13.65
C PHE A 46 -7.53 10.89 -15.08
N GLU A 47 -7.13 12.14 -15.33
CA GLU A 47 -6.65 12.58 -16.65
C GLU A 47 -5.42 11.78 -17.08
N HIS A 48 -4.49 11.55 -16.17
CA HIS A 48 -3.29 10.76 -16.47
C HIS A 48 -3.62 9.31 -16.85
N ARG A 49 -4.61 8.69 -16.18
CA ARG A 49 -5.05 7.33 -16.48
C ARG A 49 -5.72 7.17 -17.84
N ARG A 50 -6.30 8.25 -18.39
CA ARG A 50 -6.86 8.22 -19.76
C ARG A 50 -5.76 8.06 -20.81
N HIS A 51 -4.56 8.57 -20.53
CA HIS A 51 -3.44 8.58 -21.46
C HIS A 51 -2.42 7.47 -21.23
N GLN A 52 -2.26 6.97 -20.00
CA GLN A 52 -1.29 5.93 -19.66
C GLN A 52 -1.89 4.82 -18.80
N ARG A 53 -1.56 3.57 -19.19
CA ARG A 53 -1.95 2.37 -18.47
C ARG A 53 -0.96 2.14 -17.32
N MET A 54 -1.44 2.10 -16.08
CA MET A 54 -0.56 1.81 -14.93
C MET A 54 -0.04 0.36 -15.00
N PRO A 55 1.24 0.12 -14.62
CA PRO A 55 1.76 -1.23 -14.47
C PRO A 55 0.93 -2.02 -13.44
N ALA A 56 0.55 -3.26 -13.79
CA ALA A 56 -0.28 -4.12 -12.95
C ALA A 56 0.45 -4.72 -11.74
N ALA A 57 1.78 -4.72 -11.75
CA ALA A 57 2.58 -5.22 -10.65
C ALA A 57 2.69 -4.14 -9.56
N PRO A 58 2.33 -4.42 -8.30
CA PRO A 58 2.75 -3.59 -7.19
C PRO A 58 4.28 -3.63 -7.17
N SER A 59 4.90 -2.62 -7.75
CA SER A 59 6.34 -2.49 -7.62
C SER A 59 6.60 -2.21 -6.15
N PHE A 60 7.59 -2.88 -5.57
CA PHE A 60 8.05 -2.59 -4.21
C PHE A 60 8.41 -1.10 -4.05
N ARG A 61 8.70 -0.42 -5.18
CA ARG A 61 8.94 1.03 -5.31
C ARG A 61 7.75 1.93 -5.10
N CYS A 62 6.52 1.47 -5.28
CA CYS A 62 5.35 2.35 -5.20
C CYS A 62 4.92 2.56 -3.74
N GLN A 63 4.96 3.81 -3.28
CA GLN A 63 4.40 4.19 -1.99
C GLN A 63 2.87 4.00 -1.97
N PHE A 64 2.34 3.52 -0.83
CA PHE A 64 0.89 3.37 -0.64
C PHE A 64 0.14 4.71 -0.77
N ASP A 65 0.83 5.82 -0.55
CA ASP A 65 0.29 7.18 -0.65
C ASP A 65 -0.24 7.54 -2.04
N ALA A 66 0.26 6.91 -3.10
CA ALA A 66 -0.29 7.10 -4.45
C ALA A 66 -1.73 6.57 -4.54
N VAL A 67 -2.02 5.42 -3.93
CA VAL A 67 -3.36 4.83 -3.87
C VAL A 67 -4.29 5.69 -3.00
N VAL A 68 -3.78 6.19 -1.87
CA VAL A 68 -4.54 7.08 -0.98
C VAL A 68 -4.86 8.41 -1.67
N SER A 69 -3.90 8.98 -2.39
CA SER A 69 -4.09 10.24 -3.13
C SER A 69 -5.10 10.07 -4.26
N PHE A 70 -5.04 8.94 -4.98
CA PHE A 70 -6.02 8.59 -6.00
C PHE A 70 -7.43 8.45 -5.41
N LEU A 71 -7.57 7.71 -4.32
CA LEU A 71 -8.85 7.55 -3.64
C LEU A 71 -9.37 8.90 -3.12
N ARG A 72 -8.49 9.74 -2.59
CA ARG A 72 -8.86 11.08 -2.14
C ARG A 72 -9.44 11.88 -3.31
N GLU A 73 -8.75 11.97 -4.44
CA GLU A 73 -9.27 12.65 -5.62
C GLU A 73 -10.65 12.10 -6.03
N ALA A 74 -10.81 10.78 -6.04
CA ALA A 74 -12.07 10.12 -6.38
C ALA A 74 -13.23 10.47 -5.44
N VAL A 75 -12.96 10.72 -4.16
CA VAL A 75 -13.98 11.07 -3.15
C VAL A 75 -14.49 12.51 -3.31
N TYR A 76 -13.66 13.41 -3.86
CA TYR A 76 -14.00 14.82 -4.03
C TYR A 76 -14.45 15.17 -5.46
N ASP A 77 -14.39 14.22 -6.39
CA ASP A 77 -14.76 14.42 -7.79
C ASP A 77 -16.27 14.20 -7.99
N PRO A 78 -17.03 15.20 -8.48
CA PRO A 78 -18.47 15.06 -8.73
C PRO A 78 -18.81 14.07 -9.85
N ASP A 79 -17.86 13.73 -10.73
CA ASP A 79 -18.07 12.77 -11.83
C ASP A 79 -17.94 11.30 -11.35
N VAL A 80 -17.54 11.06 -10.10
CA VAL A 80 -17.40 9.72 -9.53
C VAL A 80 -18.72 9.26 -8.90
N LEU A 81 -19.38 8.30 -9.57
CA LEU A 81 -20.69 7.78 -9.15
C LEU A 81 -20.61 6.68 -8.08
N ALA A 82 -19.54 5.89 -8.07
CA ALA A 82 -19.39 4.77 -7.14
C ALA A 82 -17.93 4.37 -6.96
N ILE A 83 -17.55 4.03 -5.73
CA ILE A 83 -16.24 3.48 -5.38
C ILE A 83 -16.43 2.05 -4.87
N LYS A 84 -15.80 1.07 -5.53
CA LYS A 84 -15.85 -0.33 -5.13
C LYS A 84 -14.45 -0.82 -4.80
N GLN A 85 -14.23 -1.24 -3.55
CA GLN A 85 -12.95 -1.76 -3.10
C GLN A 85 -13.13 -3.06 -2.31
N THR A 86 -12.29 -4.05 -2.60
CA THR A 86 -12.20 -5.28 -1.82
C THR A 86 -11.07 -5.15 -0.81
N ILE A 87 -11.40 -5.25 0.47
CA ILE A 87 -10.45 -5.04 1.57
C ILE A 87 -10.10 -6.39 2.21
N TYR A 88 -8.83 -6.77 2.16
CA TYR A 88 -8.30 -7.95 2.85
C TYR A 88 -7.52 -7.51 4.09
N ARG A 89 -8.26 -7.27 5.18
CA ARG A 89 -7.81 -6.68 6.47
C ARG A 89 -7.48 -5.18 6.44
N THR A 90 -7.90 -4.49 7.49
CA THR A 90 -7.57 -3.10 7.79
C THR A 90 -6.83 -3.03 9.11
N GLY A 91 -5.72 -2.27 9.15
CA GLY A 91 -5.14 -1.82 10.42
C GLY A 91 -6.13 -0.91 11.16
N SER A 92 -5.97 -0.78 12.48
CA SER A 92 -6.95 -0.16 13.37
C SER A 92 -7.29 1.31 13.07
N GLN A 93 -6.53 2.02 12.26
CA GLN A 93 -6.82 3.39 11.80
C GLN A 93 -6.25 3.61 10.39
N SER A 94 -6.90 3.04 9.37
CA SER A 94 -6.46 3.23 7.99
C SER A 94 -7.08 4.50 7.40
N VAL A 95 -6.25 5.43 6.94
CA VAL A 95 -6.66 6.63 6.16
C VAL A 95 -7.62 6.26 5.02
N LEU A 96 -7.47 5.06 4.49
CA LEU A 96 -8.34 4.52 3.45
C LEU A 96 -9.80 4.35 3.92
N MET A 97 -10.01 3.91 5.16
CA MET A 97 -11.36 3.78 5.73
C MET A 97 -12.01 5.15 5.98
N GLU A 98 -11.24 6.14 6.41
CA GLU A 98 -11.74 7.50 6.60
C GLU A 98 -12.19 8.11 5.26
N LEU A 99 -11.43 7.91 4.19
CA LEU A 99 -11.79 8.35 2.85
C LEU A 99 -13.04 7.64 2.33
N LEU A 100 -13.17 6.33 2.54
CA LEU A 100 -14.38 5.59 2.16
C LEU A 100 -15.61 6.05 2.94
N LEU A 101 -15.46 6.33 4.25
CA LEU A 101 -16.54 6.91 5.06
C LEU A 101 -16.94 8.29 4.55
N GLU A 102 -15.97 9.11 4.16
CA GLU A 102 -16.25 10.42 3.58
C GLU A 102 -16.94 10.32 2.21
N ALA A 103 -16.59 9.33 1.39
CA ALA A 103 -17.30 9.02 0.15
C ALA A 103 -18.79 8.77 0.40
N VAL A 104 -19.09 7.92 1.38
CA VAL A 104 -20.47 7.58 1.77
C VAL A 104 -21.25 8.79 2.29
N ARG A 105 -20.59 9.74 2.96
CA ARG A 105 -21.26 10.97 3.41
C ARG A 105 -21.62 11.92 2.26
N ARG A 106 -20.89 11.83 1.15
CA ARG A 106 -21.05 12.69 -0.03
C ARG A 106 -22.01 12.11 -1.08
N GLY A 107 -22.32 10.81 -1.01
CA GLY A 107 -23.24 10.12 -1.92
C GLY A 107 -23.59 8.71 -1.48
#